data_AF-A0A9R1H4I7-F1
#
_entry.id   AF-A0A9R1H4I7-F1
#
_cell.length_a   1.000
_cell.length_b   1.000
_cell.length_c   1.000
_cell.angle_alpha   90.00
_cell.angle_beta   90.00
_cell.angle_gamma   90.00
#
_symmetry.space_group_name_H-M   'P 1'
#
loop_
_entity.id
_entity.type
_entity.pdbx_description
1 polymer ?
#
loop_
_entity_poly.entity_id
_entity_poly.type
_entity_poly.pdbx_seq_one_letter_code
_entity_poly.pdbx_strand_id
1 'polypeptide(L)'
;GIFKMFKLMPMLSSGCKMVALLGRHNSRALLADHATTVTLFGHRRGRVSLAIHEDTRAPPVFLIELPMLTSALHKEIASGVVKLALESDTRSARRRLVEEYVWAVFCNGRKAGYSIRRKDASDDERHVMRLLRGVSMGAGVLPAAPEKDGGVPAGPDGELTYVRARVERVVGSKDSEAFYMINPHEGGVGGDGGDDGSAPELSIFLVRMK
;
A
#
# COMPACT_ATOMS: atom_id res chain seq x y z
N GLY A 1 5.02 -41.48 21.38
CA GLY A 1 3.65 -42.00 21.45
C GLY A 1 2.76 -41.00 22.16
N ILE A 2 1.82 -40.43 21.41
CA ILE A 2 0.43 -40.07 21.76
C ILE A 2 0.15 -39.19 23.01
N PHE A 3 0.05 -37.89 22.72
CA PHE A 3 -0.82 -36.82 23.24
C PHE A 3 -1.60 -37.00 24.55
N LYS A 4 -1.25 -36.15 25.53
CA LYS A 4 -2.09 -35.73 26.66
C LYS A 4 -3.15 -34.73 26.20
N MET A 5 -4.38 -35.04 26.60
CA MET A 5 -5.56 -34.19 26.84
C MET A 5 -5.41 -32.67 26.67
N PHE A 6 -6.15 -32.10 25.72
CA PHE A 6 -6.63 -30.72 25.79
C PHE A 6 -8.13 -30.72 26.06
N LYS A 7 -8.51 -30.18 27.21
CA LYS A 7 -9.89 -29.86 27.58
C LYS A 7 -9.85 -28.48 28.23
N LEU A 8 -10.35 -27.46 27.52
CA LEU A 8 -11.25 -26.41 28.04
C LEU A 8 -11.44 -25.31 26.98
N MET A 9 -12.69 -25.12 26.58
CA MET A 9 -13.20 -23.88 25.98
C MET A 9 -13.09 -22.73 27.00
N PRO A 10 -12.85 -21.49 26.55
CA PRO A 10 -13.39 -20.32 27.22
C PRO A 10 -14.47 -19.64 26.38
N MET A 11 -15.44 -19.14 27.14
CA MET A 11 -16.73 -18.61 26.76
C MET A 11 -16.63 -17.28 25.99
N LEU A 12 -17.56 -17.11 25.06
CA LEU A 12 -17.93 -15.83 24.48
C LEU A 12 -18.40 -14.88 25.61
N SER A 13 -17.60 -13.87 25.93
CA SER A 13 -18.04 -12.70 26.70
C SER A 13 -17.92 -11.47 25.81
N SER A 14 -19.04 -11.10 25.19
CA SER A 14 -19.24 -9.77 24.61
C SER A 14 -19.02 -8.72 25.70
N GLY A 15 -18.08 -7.81 25.46
CA GLY A 15 -17.70 -6.80 26.43
C GLY A 15 -16.84 -5.71 25.82
N CYS A 16 -17.33 -5.04 24.78
CA CYS A 16 -16.75 -3.78 24.29
C CYS A 16 -16.90 -2.71 25.38
N LYS A 17 -15.89 -2.58 26.26
CA LYS A 17 -15.79 -1.47 27.20
C LYS A 17 -15.21 -0.27 26.45
N MET A 18 -16.08 0.62 26.00
CA MET A 18 -15.72 1.96 25.53
C MET A 18 -15.31 2.80 26.74
N VAL A 19 -14.04 3.17 26.82
CA VAL A 19 -13.57 4.21 27.76
C VAL A 19 -13.56 5.53 27.02
N ALA A 20 -14.58 6.36 27.24
CA ALA A 20 -14.58 7.76 26.86
C ALA A 20 -13.77 8.54 27.91
N LEU A 21 -12.51 8.84 27.61
CA LEU A 21 -11.71 9.81 28.34
C LEU A 21 -11.61 11.09 27.50
N LEU A 22 -12.45 12.06 27.86
CA LEU A 22 -12.34 13.46 27.45
C LEU A 22 -11.04 14.04 28.02
N GLY A 23 -9.98 13.97 27.22
CA GLY A 23 -8.69 14.61 27.47
C GLY A 23 -8.41 15.64 26.39
N ARG A 24 -8.47 16.93 26.74
CA ARG A 24 -8.12 18.07 25.89
C ARG A 24 -6.59 18.11 25.73
N HIS A 25 -6.09 17.30 24.82
CA HIS A 25 -4.70 17.32 24.37
C HIS A 25 -4.71 17.53 22.86
N ASN A 26 -3.75 18.32 22.37
CA ASN A 26 -3.57 18.75 20.99
C ASN A 26 -3.71 17.56 20.02
N SER A 27 -4.92 17.31 19.56
CA SER A 27 -5.28 16.07 18.90
C SER A 27 -4.96 16.20 17.41
N ARG A 28 -3.75 15.76 17.03
CA ARG A 28 -3.59 14.94 15.82
C ARG A 28 -4.31 13.57 15.95
N ALA A 29 -5.26 13.45 16.88
CA ALA A 29 -6.12 12.29 17.04
C ALA A 29 -7.24 12.38 16.00
N LEU A 30 -7.40 11.28 15.26
CA LEU A 30 -8.13 11.13 14.01
C LEU A 30 -7.35 11.69 12.81
N LEU A 31 -6.29 10.99 12.41
CA LEU A 31 -5.82 11.02 11.01
C LEU A 31 -7.05 10.84 10.12
N ALA A 32 -7.51 11.95 9.56
CA ALA A 32 -8.81 12.10 8.93
C ALA A 32 -9.06 10.99 7.89
N ASP A 33 -10.33 10.76 7.58
CA ASP A 33 -10.87 9.98 6.45
C ASP A 33 -10.37 10.47 5.05
N HIS A 34 -9.32 11.29 5.03
CA HIS A 34 -8.73 12.01 3.90
C HIS A 34 -7.19 11.87 3.85
N ALA A 35 -6.59 10.93 4.59
CA ALA A 35 -5.16 10.66 4.47
C ALA A 35 -4.87 9.97 3.13
N THR A 36 -3.95 10.52 2.34
CA THR A 36 -3.47 9.91 1.10
C THR A 36 -3.03 8.47 1.38
N THR A 37 -3.49 7.53 0.57
CA THR A 37 -3.11 6.13 0.66
C THR A 37 -2.41 5.66 -0.60
N VAL A 38 -1.39 4.85 -0.40
CA VAL A 38 -0.68 4.13 -1.44
C VAL A 38 -1.06 2.66 -1.31
N THR A 39 -1.36 2.01 -2.43
CA THR A 39 -1.59 0.56 -2.49
C THR A 39 -0.69 -0.05 -3.54
N LEU A 40 0.17 -0.97 -3.13
CA LEU A 40 0.92 -1.86 -4.01
C LEU A 40 0.22 -3.21 -4.00
N PHE A 41 -0.14 -3.73 -5.16
CA PHE A 41 -0.88 -4.99 -5.25
C PHE A 41 -0.54 -5.76 -6.51
N GLY A 42 -0.65 -7.08 -6.47
CA GLY A 42 -0.37 -7.90 -7.63
C GLY A 42 -0.60 -9.37 -7.37
N HIS A 43 -0.85 -10.13 -8.45
CA HIS A 43 -0.90 -11.58 -8.37
C HIS A 43 0.48 -12.15 -8.02
N ARG A 44 0.51 -13.32 -7.38
CA ARG A 44 1.75 -13.98 -6.93
C ARG A 44 2.83 -14.11 -8.00
N ARG A 45 2.42 -14.39 -9.25
CA ARG A 45 3.30 -14.49 -10.44
C ARG A 45 3.16 -13.30 -11.41
N GLY A 46 2.42 -12.27 -11.02
CA GLY A 46 2.16 -11.10 -11.84
C GLY A 46 3.12 -9.95 -11.57
N ARG A 47 2.92 -8.85 -12.29
CA ARG A 47 3.53 -7.56 -12.02
C ARG A 47 2.77 -6.82 -10.93
N VAL A 48 3.47 -5.89 -10.28
CA VAL A 48 2.89 -5.03 -9.24
C VAL A 48 2.17 -3.85 -9.88
N SER A 49 0.96 -3.57 -9.42
CA SER A 49 0.27 -2.30 -9.64
C SER A 49 0.45 -1.37 -8.44
N LEU A 50 0.77 -0.11 -8.71
CA LEU A 50 0.82 0.98 -7.74
C LEU A 50 -0.38 1.90 -7.97
N ALA A 51 -1.18 2.10 -6.93
CA ALA A 51 -2.29 3.04 -6.91
C ALA A 51 -2.13 4.07 -5.78
N ILE A 52 -2.34 5.34 -6.08
CA ILE A 52 -2.36 6.45 -5.11
C ILE A 52 -3.79 6.99 -5.05
N HIS A 53 -4.36 7.05 -3.85
CA HIS A 53 -5.69 7.59 -3.59
C HIS A 53 -5.57 8.77 -2.64
N GLU A 54 -6.22 9.89 -2.96
CA GLU A 54 -6.43 10.99 -2.00
C GLU A 54 -7.62 10.69 -1.07
N ASP A 55 -8.66 10.06 -1.61
CA ASP A 55 -9.81 9.51 -0.89
C ASP A 55 -10.02 8.06 -1.34
N THR A 56 -10.08 7.10 -0.41
CA THR A 56 -10.26 5.67 -0.71
C THR A 56 -11.64 5.32 -1.28
N ARG A 57 -12.60 6.25 -1.21
CA ARG A 57 -13.94 6.13 -1.82
C ARG A 57 -13.96 6.61 -3.27
N ALA A 58 -12.96 7.37 -3.69
CA ALA A 58 -12.80 7.87 -5.05
C ALA A 58 -11.88 6.96 -5.89
N PRO A 59 -11.90 7.06 -7.22
CA PRO A 59 -10.88 6.45 -8.07
C PRO A 59 -9.47 6.95 -7.72
N PRO A 60 -8.43 6.13 -7.94
CA PRO A 60 -7.06 6.56 -7.70
C PRO A 60 -6.69 7.74 -8.61
N VAL A 61 -5.98 8.72 -8.06
CA VAL A 61 -5.44 9.85 -8.84
C VAL A 61 -4.25 9.43 -9.72
N PHE A 62 -3.58 8.34 -9.33
CA PHE A 62 -2.45 7.76 -10.03
C PHE A 62 -2.53 6.24 -10.00
N LEU A 63 -2.42 5.60 -11.16
CA LEU A 63 -2.41 4.15 -11.31
C LEU A 63 -1.38 3.76 -12.38
N ILE A 64 -0.47 2.86 -12.01
CA ILE A 64 0.58 2.39 -12.91
C ILE A 64 0.90 0.92 -12.62
N GLU A 65 1.23 0.17 -13.65
CA GLU A 65 1.81 -1.17 -13.51
C GLU A 65 3.34 -1.04 -13.53
N LEU A 66 4.00 -1.45 -12.45
CA LEU A 66 5.45 -1.39 -12.30
C LEU A 66 6.12 -2.51 -13.12
N PRO A 67 7.33 -2.29 -13.67
CA PRO A 67 8.05 -3.27 -14.46
C PRO A 67 8.81 -4.25 -13.54
N MET A 68 8.15 -4.73 -12.48
CA MET A 68 8.70 -5.68 -11.52
C MET A 68 7.64 -6.67 -11.06
N LEU A 69 8.07 -7.91 -10.81
CA LEU A 69 7.20 -8.96 -10.30
C LEU A 69 6.86 -8.74 -8.83
N THR A 70 5.69 -9.22 -8.40
CA THR A 70 5.26 -9.21 -6.99
C THR A 70 6.29 -9.88 -6.08
N SER A 71 6.91 -10.97 -6.53
CA SER A 71 7.97 -11.66 -5.78
C SER A 71 9.23 -10.82 -5.59
N ALA A 72 9.55 -9.92 -6.53
CA ALA A 72 10.67 -8.99 -6.38
C ALA A 72 10.34 -7.92 -5.34
N LEU A 73 9.12 -7.37 -5.38
CA LEU A 73 8.68 -6.40 -4.37
C LEU A 73 8.71 -7.02 -2.97
N HIS A 74 8.22 -8.24 -2.79
CA HIS A 74 8.24 -8.90 -1.48
C HIS A 74 9.66 -9.08 -0.92
N LYS A 75 10.67 -9.26 -1.77
CA LYS A 75 12.08 -9.30 -1.33
C LYS A 75 12.55 -7.95 -0.82
N GLU A 76 12.17 -6.86 -1.49
CA GLU A 76 12.49 -5.49 -1.03
C GLU A 76 11.72 -5.12 0.24
N ILE A 77 10.51 -5.64 0.43
CA ILE A 77 9.77 -5.48 1.69
C ILE A 77 10.47 -6.25 2.81
N ALA A 78 10.92 -7.48 2.54
CA ALA A 78 11.62 -8.31 3.51
C ALA A 78 13.00 -7.75 3.91
N SER A 79 13.62 -6.91 3.08
CA SER A 79 14.85 -6.17 3.46
C SER A 79 14.57 -4.94 4.33
N GLY A 80 13.30 -4.61 4.57
CA GLY A 80 12.87 -3.56 5.49
C GLY A 80 12.73 -2.16 4.87
N VAL A 81 13.13 -1.96 3.61
CA VAL A 81 13.06 -0.63 2.96
C VAL A 81 12.70 -0.77 1.48
N VAL A 82 11.66 -0.04 1.07
CA VAL A 82 11.20 0.08 -0.32
C VAL A 82 11.18 1.55 -0.73
N LYS A 83 12.07 1.92 -1.65
CA LYS A 83 12.13 3.25 -2.28
C LYS A 83 11.81 3.14 -3.75
N LEU A 84 10.65 3.63 -4.15
CA LEU A 84 10.25 3.70 -5.55
C LEU A 84 10.50 5.10 -6.08
N ALA A 85 11.26 5.25 -7.16
CA ALA A 85 11.37 6.52 -7.88
C ALA A 85 10.80 6.34 -9.28
N LEU A 86 9.91 7.24 -9.67
CA LEU A 86 9.33 7.33 -10.99
C LEU A 86 9.80 8.64 -11.60
N GLU A 87 10.56 8.52 -12.68
CA GLU A 87 11.20 9.63 -13.36
C GLU A 87 10.55 9.85 -14.73
N SER A 88 10.15 11.07 -15.03
CA SER A 88 9.56 11.43 -16.32
C SER A 88 10.49 12.36 -17.09
N ASP A 89 10.73 12.07 -18.37
CA ASP A 89 11.55 12.89 -19.27
C ASP A 89 10.78 14.10 -19.86
N THR A 90 9.52 14.29 -19.46
CA THR A 90 8.69 15.39 -19.96
C THR A 90 9.27 16.73 -19.52
N ARG A 91 9.81 17.54 -20.43
CA ARG A 91 10.42 18.86 -20.09
C ARG A 91 9.41 19.98 -19.76
N SER A 92 8.11 19.69 -19.79
CA SER A 92 7.06 20.69 -19.61
C SER A 92 6.35 20.54 -18.26
N ALA A 93 6.43 21.56 -17.42
CA ALA A 93 5.69 21.62 -16.15
C ALA A 93 4.23 22.09 -16.28
N ARG A 94 3.60 21.83 -17.43
CA ARG A 94 2.19 22.20 -17.67
C ARG A 94 1.20 21.26 -16.98
N ARG A 95 1.62 20.03 -16.68
CA ARG A 95 0.81 18.98 -16.03
C ARG A 95 1.34 18.72 -14.63
N ARG A 96 0.45 18.28 -13.73
CA ARG A 96 0.87 17.78 -12.41
C ARG A 96 1.71 16.50 -12.60
N LEU A 97 2.62 16.20 -11.68
CA LEU A 97 3.45 14.99 -11.79
C LEU A 97 2.59 13.74 -11.91
N VAL A 98 1.58 13.59 -11.06
CA VAL A 98 0.60 12.47 -11.13
C VAL A 98 -0.16 12.40 -12.46
N GLU A 99 -0.08 13.40 -13.33
CA GLU A 99 -0.72 13.40 -14.64
C GLU A 99 0.18 12.92 -15.79
N GLU A 100 1.48 12.76 -15.54
CA GLU A 100 2.44 12.28 -16.53
C GLU A 100 2.17 10.81 -16.92
N TYR A 101 2.47 10.48 -18.17
CA TYR A 101 2.15 9.16 -18.74
C TYR A 101 3.31 8.19 -18.69
N VAL A 102 4.51 8.63 -19.05
CA VAL A 102 5.67 7.75 -19.21
C VAL A 102 6.61 7.95 -18.04
N TRP A 103 6.97 6.84 -17.41
CA TRP A 103 7.81 6.81 -16.22
C TRP A 103 8.93 5.78 -16.35
N ALA A 104 10.18 6.20 -16.19
CA ALA A 104 11.26 5.30 -15.83
C ALA A 104 11.12 4.95 -14.34
N VAL A 105 11.05 3.66 -14.03
CA VAL A 105 10.82 3.17 -12.68
C VAL A 105 12.13 2.64 -12.10
N PHE A 106 12.44 3.08 -10.89
CA PHE A 106 13.57 2.64 -10.10
C PHE A 106 13.07 2.10 -8.77
N CYS A 107 13.66 1.00 -8.31
CA CYS A 107 13.42 0.42 -7.00
C CYS A 107 14.75 0.32 -6.26
N ASN A 108 14.85 0.98 -5.10
CA ASN A 108 16.05 1.05 -4.28
C ASN A 108 17.30 1.44 -5.10
N GLY A 109 17.14 2.46 -5.95
CA GLY A 109 18.21 3.00 -6.81
C GLY A 109 18.52 2.20 -8.06
N ARG A 110 17.89 1.03 -8.28
CA ARG A 110 18.10 0.22 -9.49
C ARG A 110 16.97 0.43 -10.48
N LYS A 111 17.31 0.71 -11.75
CA LYS A 111 16.32 0.85 -12.83
C LYS A 111 15.63 -0.49 -13.07
N ALA A 112 14.31 -0.53 -12.87
CA ALA A 112 13.48 -1.69 -13.13
C ALA A 112 12.98 -1.72 -14.58
N GLY A 113 12.68 -0.55 -15.16
CA GLY A 113 12.19 -0.47 -16.55
C GLY A 113 11.37 0.79 -16.79
N TYR A 114 10.48 0.73 -17.78
CA TYR A 114 9.54 1.80 -18.09
C TYR A 114 8.11 1.34 -17.87
N SER A 115 7.26 2.27 -17.44
CA SER A 115 5.85 2.04 -17.20
C SER A 115 5.00 3.18 -17.73
N ILE A 116 3.76 2.85 -18.08
CA ILE A 116 2.78 3.79 -18.58
C ILE A 116 1.66 3.95 -17.56
N ARG A 117 1.39 5.17 -17.13
CA ARG A 117 0.24 5.50 -16.28
C ARG A 117 -1.06 5.17 -17.01
N ARG A 118 -1.99 4.58 -16.29
CA ARG A 118 -3.34 4.29 -16.79
C ARG A 118 -4.33 5.34 -16.30
N LYS A 119 -5.20 5.80 -17.21
CA LYS A 119 -6.29 6.74 -16.88
C LYS A 119 -7.40 6.04 -16.11
N ASP A 120 -7.73 4.82 -16.53
CA ASP A 120 -8.83 4.03 -16.01
C ASP A 120 -8.31 2.70 -15.49
N ALA A 121 -8.82 2.28 -14.33
CA ALA A 121 -8.55 0.98 -13.76
C ALA A 121 -9.23 -0.13 -14.59
N SER A 122 -8.67 -1.35 -14.58
CA SER A 122 -9.37 -2.54 -15.08
C SER A 122 -10.53 -2.95 -14.15
N ASP A 123 -11.36 -3.90 -14.58
CA ASP A 123 -12.43 -4.45 -13.72
C ASP A 123 -11.86 -5.13 -12.47
N ASP A 124 -10.75 -5.85 -12.62
CA ASP A 124 -10.04 -6.53 -11.54
C ASP A 124 -9.48 -5.52 -10.54
N GLU A 125 -8.90 -4.43 -11.02
CA GLU A 125 -8.37 -3.37 -10.18
C GLU A 125 -9.46 -2.60 -9.45
N ARG A 126 -10.57 -2.32 -10.14
CA ARG A 126 -11.76 -1.78 -9.48
C ARG A 126 -12.30 -2.73 -8.42
N HIS A 127 -12.17 -4.04 -8.61
CA HIS A 127 -12.57 -5.04 -7.62
C HIS A 127 -11.64 -5.02 -6.40
N VAL A 128 -10.32 -5.02 -6.62
CA VAL A 128 -9.32 -4.86 -5.55
C VAL A 128 -9.55 -3.58 -4.74
N MET A 129 -9.73 -2.44 -5.42
CA MET A 129 -9.99 -1.16 -4.75
C MET A 129 -11.27 -1.20 -3.91
N ARG A 130 -12.33 -1.89 -4.39
CA ARG A 130 -13.57 -2.10 -3.63
C ARG A 130 -13.35 -2.91 -2.36
N LEU A 131 -12.62 -4.03 -2.45
CA LEU A 131 -12.29 -4.86 -1.29
C LEU A 131 -11.47 -4.08 -0.25
N LEU A 132 -10.57 -3.22 -0.71
CA LEU A 132 -9.70 -2.44 0.17
C LEU A 132 -10.34 -1.15 0.71
N ARG A 133 -11.59 -0.78 0.36
CA ARG A 133 -12.18 0.51 0.80
C ARG A 133 -12.14 0.73 2.32
N GLY A 134 -12.39 -0.32 3.11
CA GLY A 134 -12.35 -0.27 4.57
C GLY A 134 -10.94 -0.44 5.17
N VAL A 135 -9.94 -0.76 4.35
CA VAL A 135 -8.57 -1.00 4.80
C VAL A 135 -7.79 0.30 4.79
N SER A 136 -7.40 0.77 5.96
CA SER A 136 -6.62 2.00 6.12
C SER A 136 -5.13 1.77 5.86
N MET A 137 -4.55 0.73 6.46
CA MET A 137 -3.15 0.32 6.32
C MET A 137 -3.04 -1.18 6.55
N GLY A 138 -1.97 -1.79 6.06
CA GLY A 138 -1.66 -3.20 6.30
C GLY A 138 -1.29 -3.94 5.02
N ALA A 139 -0.91 -5.21 5.17
CA ALA A 139 -0.63 -6.11 4.07
C ALA A 139 -1.48 -7.37 4.21
N GLY A 140 -1.81 -8.01 3.09
CA GLY A 140 -2.60 -9.22 3.10
C GLY A 140 -2.77 -9.86 1.73
N VAL A 141 -3.57 -10.92 1.72
CA VAL A 141 -3.98 -11.63 0.49
C VAL A 141 -5.47 -11.39 0.29
N LEU A 142 -5.86 -11.03 -0.94
CA LEU A 142 -7.24 -10.94 -1.35
C LEU A 142 -7.65 -12.24 -2.05
N PRO A 143 -8.89 -12.69 -1.86
CA PRO A 143 -9.42 -13.82 -2.62
C PRO A 143 -9.38 -13.50 -4.12
N ALA A 144 -9.21 -14.54 -4.94
CA ALA A 144 -9.34 -14.41 -6.37
C ALA A 144 -10.73 -13.82 -6.71
N ALA A 145 -10.80 -12.98 -7.73
CA ALA A 145 -12.07 -12.43 -8.19
C ALA A 145 -13.03 -13.59 -8.53
N PRO A 146 -14.33 -13.47 -8.20
CA PRO A 146 -15.30 -14.50 -8.53
C PRO A 146 -15.32 -14.68 -10.05
N GLU A 147 -15.08 -15.92 -10.49
CA GLU A 147 -15.06 -16.26 -11.91
C GLU A 147 -16.42 -15.94 -12.55
N LYS A 148 -16.39 -15.22 -13.68
CA LYS A 148 -17.53 -15.23 -14.60
C LYS A 148 -17.51 -16.59 -15.31
N ASP A 149 -18.57 -17.36 -15.10
CA ASP A 149 -18.87 -18.63 -15.79
C ASP A 149 -18.09 -19.88 -15.35
N GLY A 150 -18.44 -20.44 -14.18
CA GLY A 150 -18.40 -21.89 -13.90
C GLY A 150 -17.07 -22.62 -14.08
N GLY A 151 -15.94 -21.91 -14.11
CA GLY A 151 -14.61 -22.46 -14.27
C GLY A 151 -14.07 -23.11 -13.00
N VAL A 152 -13.03 -23.93 -13.20
CA VAL A 152 -12.27 -24.56 -12.10
C VAL A 152 -11.65 -23.44 -11.27
N PRO A 153 -11.83 -23.41 -9.94
CA PRO A 153 -11.31 -22.34 -9.10
C PRO A 153 -9.85 -22.09 -9.44
N ALA A 154 -9.54 -20.86 -9.84
CA ALA A 154 -8.17 -20.40 -10.00
C ALA A 154 -7.35 -20.93 -8.81
N GLY A 155 -6.38 -21.79 -9.09
CA GLY A 155 -5.54 -22.40 -8.07
C GLY A 155 -4.76 -21.35 -7.27
N PRO A 156 -3.73 -21.71 -6.50
CA PRO A 156 -2.91 -20.76 -5.73
C PRO A 156 -2.20 -19.66 -6.57
N ASP A 157 -2.39 -19.68 -7.89
CA ASP A 157 -1.94 -18.66 -8.84
C ASP A 157 -2.93 -17.49 -9.01
N GLY A 158 -4.18 -17.63 -8.54
CA GLY A 158 -5.19 -16.56 -8.52
C GLY A 158 -5.13 -15.67 -7.28
N GLU A 159 -4.27 -15.98 -6.31
CA GLU A 159 -4.09 -15.19 -5.09
C GLU A 159 -3.43 -13.85 -5.42
N LEU A 160 -4.05 -12.77 -4.92
CA LEU A 160 -3.56 -11.42 -5.07
C LEU A 160 -3.05 -10.91 -3.73
N THR A 161 -1.81 -10.45 -3.66
CA THR A 161 -1.27 -9.81 -2.46
C THR A 161 -1.38 -8.31 -2.56
N TYR A 162 -1.49 -7.65 -1.42
CA TYR A 162 -1.48 -6.20 -1.34
C TYR A 162 -0.69 -5.70 -0.14
N VAL A 163 -0.19 -4.48 -0.27
CA VAL A 163 0.35 -3.64 0.80
C VAL A 163 -0.29 -2.27 0.65
N ARG A 164 -0.96 -1.81 1.69
CA ARG A 164 -1.55 -0.49 1.77
C ARG A 164 -0.91 0.31 2.90
N ALA A 165 -0.53 1.53 2.59
CA ALA A 165 0.08 2.47 3.52
C ALA A 165 -0.66 3.80 3.48
N ARG A 166 -0.81 4.45 4.63
CA ARG A 166 -1.09 5.89 4.69
C ARG A 166 0.23 6.61 4.48
N VAL A 167 0.20 7.66 3.68
CA VAL A 167 1.40 8.40 3.32
C VAL A 167 1.20 9.88 3.56
N GLU A 168 2.27 10.53 4.00
CA GLU A 168 2.40 11.98 3.95
C GLU A 168 2.90 12.36 2.56
N ARG A 169 2.16 13.24 1.88
CA ARG A 169 2.58 13.81 0.59
C ARG A 169 3.36 15.10 0.83
N VAL A 170 4.60 15.13 0.37
CA VAL A 170 5.50 16.29 0.42
C VAL A 170 5.75 16.79 -0.99
N VAL A 171 5.37 18.04 -1.27
CA VAL A 171 5.60 18.67 -2.56
C VAL A 171 6.87 19.49 -2.49
N GLY A 172 7.94 19.04 -3.15
CA GLY A 172 9.20 19.78 -3.23
C GLY A 172 9.14 20.91 -4.24
N SER A 173 8.59 20.64 -5.43
CA SER A 173 8.39 21.64 -6.48
C SER A 173 7.34 21.16 -7.51
N LYS A 174 7.15 21.91 -8.60
CA LYS A 174 6.33 21.46 -9.75
C LYS A 174 6.88 20.20 -10.44
N ASP A 175 8.14 19.89 -10.18
CA ASP A 175 8.90 18.80 -10.80
C ASP A 175 9.25 17.69 -9.81
N SER A 176 8.87 17.81 -8.54
CA SER A 176 9.21 16.82 -7.50
C SER A 176 8.14 16.70 -6.42
N GLU A 177 7.64 15.48 -6.24
CA GLU A 177 6.73 15.10 -5.16
C GLU A 177 7.23 13.81 -4.50
N ALA A 178 7.08 13.72 -3.18
CA ALA A 178 7.43 12.54 -2.40
C ALA A 178 6.25 12.09 -1.54
N PHE A 179 6.16 10.78 -1.31
CA PHE A 179 5.17 10.14 -0.45
C PHE A 179 5.92 9.28 0.57
N TYR A 180 5.78 9.60 1.85
CA TYR A 180 6.44 8.87 2.94
C TYR A 180 5.39 8.14 3.77
N MET A 181 5.60 6.85 4.03
CA MET A 181 4.69 6.10 4.89
C MET A 181 4.64 6.67 6.30
N ILE A 182 3.43 6.83 6.83
CA ILE A 182 3.18 7.24 8.20
C ILE A 182 3.08 5.98 9.07
N ASN A 183 4.07 5.77 9.93
CA ASN A 183 4.06 4.68 10.88
C ASN A 183 3.17 5.02 12.10
N PRO A 184 2.23 4.14 12.51
CA PRO A 184 1.36 4.40 13.65
C PRO A 184 2.05 4.34 15.02
N HIS A 185 3.34 3.99 15.10
CA HIS A 185 4.06 3.69 16.35
C HIS A 185 4.80 4.87 16.99
N GLU A 186 4.83 6.07 16.40
CA GLU A 186 5.70 7.16 16.90
C GLU A 186 5.17 7.91 18.14
N GLY A 187 4.24 7.31 18.91
CA GLY A 187 3.49 7.98 19.99
C GLY A 187 3.64 7.40 21.40
N GLY A 188 4.59 6.51 21.67
CA GLY A 188 4.77 5.87 22.98
C GLY A 188 6.11 6.21 23.65
N VAL A 189 6.07 6.94 24.75
CA VAL A 189 7.20 7.18 25.67
C VAL A 189 7.72 5.85 26.24
N GLY A 190 9.04 5.65 26.15
CA GLY A 190 9.81 4.84 27.09
C GLY A 190 9.75 3.32 26.91
N GLY A 191 10.86 2.75 26.46
CA GLY A 191 11.07 1.30 26.46
C GLY A 191 12.41 0.92 25.84
N ASP A 192 13.43 0.85 26.68
CA ASP A 192 14.61 0.02 26.44
C ASP A 192 14.14 -1.41 26.10
N GLY A 193 14.60 -1.96 24.98
CA GLY A 193 14.39 -3.37 24.65
C GLY A 193 14.06 -3.66 23.19
N GLY A 194 15.07 -4.14 22.46
CA GLY A 194 14.87 -5.10 21.38
C GLY A 194 14.63 -4.51 20.00
N ASP A 195 15.58 -4.77 19.11
CA ASP A 195 15.36 -4.94 17.67
C ASP A 195 14.23 -5.97 17.45
N ASP A 196 12.97 -5.52 17.47
CA ASP A 196 11.78 -6.36 17.21
C ASP A 196 10.97 -5.74 16.05
N GLY A 197 11.33 -6.12 14.82
CA GLY A 197 10.45 -6.06 13.66
C GLY A 197 9.92 -4.68 13.27
N SER A 198 10.80 -3.69 13.04
CA SER A 198 10.40 -2.41 12.43
C SER A 198 9.57 -2.66 11.17
N ALA A 199 8.39 -2.03 11.08
CA ALA A 199 7.58 -2.06 9.87
C ALA A 199 8.42 -1.57 8.67
N PRO A 200 8.28 -2.21 7.49
CA PRO A 200 9.10 -1.89 6.33
C PRO A 200 8.86 -0.44 5.90
N GLU A 201 9.92 0.35 5.77
CA GLU A 201 9.83 1.75 5.35
C GLU A 201 9.46 1.83 3.87
N LEU A 202 8.39 2.58 3.53
CA LEU A 202 7.98 2.81 2.14
C LEU A 202 8.08 4.30 1.81
N SER A 203 8.80 4.60 0.73
CA SER A 203 8.84 5.93 0.11
C SER A 203 8.65 5.86 -1.40
N ILE A 204 7.92 6.83 -1.95
CA ILE A 204 7.69 6.96 -3.39
C ILE A 204 8.02 8.38 -3.83
N PHE A 205 8.82 8.51 -4.88
CA PHE A 205 9.24 9.77 -5.46
C PHE A 205 8.71 9.87 -6.89
N LEU A 206 8.03 10.96 -7.21
CA LEU A 206 7.68 11.35 -8.57
C LEU A 206 8.56 12.54 -8.95
N VAL A 207 9.35 12.39 -10.00
CA VAL A 207 10.32 13.40 -10.41
C VAL A 207 10.25 13.62 -11.91
N ARG A 208 10.31 14.88 -12.33
CA ARG A 208 10.51 15.27 -13.73
C ARG A 208 11.99 15.61 -13.93
N MET A 209 12.63 14.93 -14.87
CA MET A 209 14.01 15.21 -15.25
C MET A 209 14.08 16.51 -16.06
N LYS A 210 15.12 17.30 -15.79
CA LYS A 210 15.40 18.57 -16.48
C LYS A 210 16.30 18.33 -17.69
#